data_AF-A0A317VGB3-F1
#
_entry.id   AF-A0A317VGB3-F1
#
_cell.length_a   1.000
_cell.length_b   1.000
_cell.length_c   1.000
_cell.angle_alpha   90.00
_cell.angle_beta   90.00
_cell.angle_gamma   90.00
#
_symmetry.space_group_name_H-M   'P 1'
#
loop_
_entity.id
_entity.type
_entity.pdbx_description
1 polymer ?
#
loop_
_entity_poly.entity_id
_entity_poly.type
_entity_poly.pdbx_seq_one_letter_code
_entity_poly.pdbx_strand_id
1 'polypeptide(L)'
;LMAQLSTDVLGRFIESHQPRDYADDAYETVRRIVFGHGHICCQRAFLDLVRKNRSDYSAVSQYVNDYQEAYTLAKQLKCAITPYCALLQLLKELESDRPQWTAIVKFQLPDDAATDLTESQFFDYCTDAMKRGDK
;
A
#
# COMPACT_ATOMS: atom_id res chain seq x y z
N LEU A 1 -23.15 1.48 7.73
CA LEU A 1 -21.93 2.30 7.91
C LEU A 1 -21.69 2.68 9.37
N MET A 2 -22.58 3.43 10.02
CA MET A 2 -22.38 3.88 11.42
C MET A 2 -22.23 2.74 12.45
N ALA A 3 -22.95 1.63 12.27
CA ALA A 3 -22.94 0.48 13.19
C ALA A 3 -21.64 -0.36 13.14
N GLN A 4 -20.69 -0.03 12.26
CA GLN A 4 -19.40 -0.74 12.11
C GLN A 4 -18.21 0.06 12.63
N LEU A 5 -18.43 1.29 13.12
CA LEU A 5 -17.39 2.15 13.66
C LEU A 5 -17.17 1.84 15.14
N SER A 6 -15.92 1.88 15.61
CA SER A 6 -15.64 1.83 17.04
C SER A 6 -16.26 3.03 17.75
N THR A 7 -16.62 2.85 19.02
CA THR A 7 -17.30 3.87 19.83
C THR A 7 -16.54 5.19 19.88
N ASP A 8 -15.21 5.14 19.88
CA ASP A 8 -14.33 6.32 19.86
C ASP A 8 -14.37 7.08 18.52
N VAL A 9 -14.38 6.35 17.41
CA VAL A 9 -14.47 6.95 16.06
C VAL A 9 -15.86 7.53 15.84
N LEU A 10 -16.90 6.84 16.32
CA LEU A 10 -18.29 7.31 16.25
C LEU A 10 -18.48 8.60 17.07
N GLY A 11 -17.90 8.68 18.28
CA GLY A 11 -17.95 9.89 19.11
C GLY A 11 -17.35 11.10 18.41
N ARG A 12 -16.13 10.96 17.88
CA ARG A 12 -15.48 12.01 17.09
C ARG A 12 -16.21 12.36 15.79
N PHE A 13 -16.92 11.39 15.21
CA PHE A 13 -17.74 11.57 14.01
C PHE A 13 -18.99 12.40 14.27
N ILE A 14 -19.61 12.22 15.43
CA ILE A 14 -20.75 13.02 15.87
C ILE A 14 -20.33 14.47 16.16
N GLU A 15 -19.12 14.68 16.68
CA GLU A 15 -18.59 16.02 17.05
C GLU A 15 -18.13 16.88 15.86
N SER A 16 -17.83 16.30 14.69
CA SER A 16 -17.10 17.01 13.61
C SER A 16 -17.88 18.09 12.83
N HIS A 17 -19.20 18.25 13.04
CA HIS A 17 -20.07 19.28 12.43
C HIS A 17 -19.93 19.47 10.90
N GLN A 18 -19.41 18.48 10.16
CA GLN A 18 -19.29 18.56 8.69
C GLN A 18 -20.62 18.19 8.01
N PRO A 19 -20.88 18.67 6.78
CA PRO A 19 -22.08 18.29 6.02
C PRO A 19 -22.14 16.77 5.85
N ARG A 20 -23.34 16.20 6.04
CA ARG A 20 -23.61 14.75 6.12
C ARG A 20 -24.69 14.33 5.11
N ASP A 21 -24.89 15.15 4.08
CA ASP A 21 -26.04 15.00 3.19
C ASP A 21 -25.92 13.75 2.30
N TYR A 22 -24.69 13.24 2.11
CA TYR A 22 -24.42 12.05 1.32
C TYR A 22 -23.52 11.03 2.04
N ALA A 23 -23.63 9.76 1.62
CA ALA A 23 -22.84 8.65 2.17
C ALA A 23 -21.32 8.85 1.95
N ASP A 24 -20.94 9.50 0.84
CA ASP A 24 -19.55 9.82 0.52
C ASP A 24 -18.98 10.87 1.49
N ASP A 25 -19.79 11.85 1.91
CA ASP A 25 -19.39 12.86 2.90
C ASP A 25 -19.19 12.23 4.28
N ALA A 26 -20.04 11.27 4.65
CA ALA A 26 -19.88 10.49 5.87
C ALA A 26 -18.62 9.61 5.81
N TYR A 27 -18.33 8.96 4.68
CA TYR A 27 -17.11 8.18 4.50
C TYR A 27 -15.86 9.05 4.61
N GLU A 28 -15.82 10.20 3.95
CA GLU A 28 -14.68 11.14 4.01
C GLU A 28 -14.50 11.74 5.41
N THR A 29 -15.59 12.00 6.14
CA THR A 29 -15.53 12.50 7.51
C THR A 29 -15.02 11.43 8.49
N VAL A 30 -15.48 10.18 8.40
CA VAL A 30 -14.93 9.04 9.16
C VAL A 30 -13.45 8.90 8.86
N ARG A 31 -13.10 8.89 7.57
CA ARG A 31 -11.73 8.78 7.08
C ARG A 31 -10.86 9.89 7.68
N ARG A 32 -11.30 11.15 7.66
CA ARG A 32 -10.57 12.28 8.25
C ARG A 32 -10.35 12.12 9.76
N ILE A 33 -11.31 11.53 10.46
CA ILE A 33 -11.26 11.31 11.92
C ILE A 33 -10.36 10.14 12.31
N VAL A 34 -10.47 9.03 11.58
CA VAL A 34 -9.65 7.83 11.78
C VAL A 34 -8.20 8.14 11.43
N PHE A 35 -7.97 8.83 10.31
CA PHE A 35 -6.62 9.09 9.86
C PHE A 35 -5.99 10.31 10.53
N GLY A 36 -6.73 11.34 10.97
CA GLY A 36 -6.17 12.50 11.68
C GLY A 36 -5.23 13.39 10.83
N HIS A 37 -5.24 14.71 11.07
CA HIS A 37 -4.33 15.74 10.49
C HIS A 37 -3.69 15.36 9.14
N GLY A 38 -4.51 15.40 8.09
CA GLY A 38 -4.37 14.69 6.80
C GLY A 38 -3.09 14.83 5.97
N HIS A 39 -2.05 15.52 6.46
CA HIS A 39 -0.71 15.50 5.85
C HIS A 39 0.29 14.66 6.64
N ILE A 40 0.21 14.61 7.97
CA ILE A 40 1.15 13.83 8.80
C ILE A 40 0.96 12.34 8.53
N CYS A 41 -0.28 11.89 8.40
CA CYS A 41 -0.56 10.48 8.14
C CYS A 41 -0.25 10.07 6.70
N CYS A 42 -0.49 10.95 5.72
CA CYS A 42 -0.03 10.73 4.35
C CYS A 42 1.49 10.65 4.28
N GLN A 43 2.20 11.54 4.97
CA GLN A 43 3.66 11.51 5.07
C GLN A 43 4.14 10.21 5.74
N ARG A 44 3.53 9.82 6.85
CA ARG A 44 3.89 8.59 7.56
C ARG A 44 3.68 7.36 6.69
N ALA A 45 2.52 7.22 6.05
CA ALA A 45 2.22 6.08 5.18
C ALA A 45 3.15 6.03 3.96
N PHE A 46 3.44 7.18 3.35
CA PHE A 46 4.40 7.26 2.24
C PHE A 46 5.81 6.88 2.69
N LEU A 47 6.28 7.43 3.81
CA LEU A 47 7.62 7.11 4.34
C LEU A 47 7.72 5.66 4.78
N ASP A 48 6.67 5.10 5.37
CA ASP A 48 6.62 3.69 5.75
C ASP A 48 6.79 2.79 4.51
N LEU A 49 6.00 3.04 3.46
CA LEU A 49 6.10 2.32 2.19
C LEU A 49 7.51 2.39 1.58
N VAL A 50 8.09 3.58 1.45
CA VAL A 50 9.39 3.77 0.78
C VAL A 50 10.56 3.28 1.63
N ARG A 51 10.41 3.19 2.95
CA ARG A 51 11.49 2.77 3.87
C ARG A 51 11.47 1.29 4.22
N LYS A 52 10.39 0.55 3.92
CA LYS A 52 10.35 -0.90 4.14
C LYS A 52 11.50 -1.57 3.40
N ASN A 53 12.42 -2.17 4.17
CA ASN A 53 13.58 -2.88 3.65
C ASN A 53 13.41 -4.39 3.84
N ARG A 54 13.83 -5.19 2.86
CA ARG A 54 13.78 -6.65 2.97
C ARG A 54 14.61 -7.20 4.13
N SER A 55 15.70 -6.54 4.51
CA SER A 55 16.58 -6.96 5.62
C SER A 55 15.91 -6.94 6.99
N ASP A 56 14.83 -6.17 7.15
CA ASP A 56 14.12 -6.03 8.43
C ASP A 56 13.22 -7.24 8.75
N TYR A 57 13.12 -8.20 7.83
CA TYR A 57 12.18 -9.32 7.90
C TYR A 57 12.92 -10.66 7.90
N SER A 58 12.36 -11.63 8.62
CA SER A 58 12.93 -12.99 8.67
C SER A 58 12.65 -13.80 7.40
N ALA A 59 11.54 -13.51 6.71
CA ALA A 59 11.13 -14.21 5.50
C ALA A 59 10.72 -13.23 4.40
N VAL A 60 10.96 -13.62 3.14
CA VAL A 60 10.52 -12.85 1.96
C VAL A 60 9.01 -12.63 1.98
N SER A 61 8.22 -13.64 2.33
CA SER A 61 6.76 -13.53 2.36
C SER A 61 6.26 -12.51 3.38
N GLN A 62 6.90 -12.40 4.54
CA GLN A 62 6.58 -11.37 5.53
C GLN A 62 6.83 -9.98 4.97
N TYR A 63 8.02 -9.74 4.39
CA TYR A 63 8.35 -8.48 3.74
C TYR A 63 7.34 -8.10 2.66
N VAL A 64 7.01 -9.04 1.76
CA VAL A 64 6.12 -8.77 0.63
C VAL A 64 4.70 -8.45 1.11
N ASN A 65 4.17 -9.20 2.07
CA ASN A 65 2.85 -8.90 2.65
C ASN A 65 2.80 -7.52 3.30
N ASP A 66 3.77 -7.22 4.17
CA ASP A 66 3.89 -5.92 4.83
C ASP A 66 4.01 -4.78 3.82
N TYR A 67 4.76 -4.99 2.74
CA TYR A 67 4.91 -4.01 1.66
C TYR A 67 3.59 -3.78 0.92
N GLN A 68 2.82 -4.84 0.63
CA GLN A 68 1.48 -4.72 0.04
C GLN A 68 0.51 -3.97 0.94
N GLU A 69 0.54 -4.21 2.25
CA GLU A 69 -0.30 -3.52 3.22
C GLU A 69 0.04 -2.03 3.29
N ALA A 70 1.34 -1.69 3.36
CA ALA A 70 1.80 -0.30 3.33
C ALA A 70 1.43 0.41 2.02
N TYR A 71 1.55 -0.28 0.89
CA TYR A 71 1.13 0.25 -0.41
C TYR A 71 -0.38 0.52 -0.43
N THR A 72 -1.18 -0.43 0.05
CA THR A 72 -2.64 -0.30 0.15
C THR A 72 -3.04 0.87 1.06
N LEU A 73 -2.36 1.04 2.20
CA LEU A 73 -2.60 2.17 3.11
C LEU A 73 -2.27 3.51 2.45
N ALA A 74 -1.09 3.62 1.82
CA ALA A 74 -0.70 4.83 1.09
C ALA A 74 -1.67 5.13 -0.06
N LYS A 75 -2.16 4.09 -0.75
CA LYS A 75 -3.12 4.21 -1.84
C LYS A 75 -4.47 4.69 -1.34
N GLN A 76 -4.96 4.10 -0.26
CA GLN A 76 -6.16 4.55 0.42
C GLN A 76 -6.01 6.02 0.75
N LEU A 77 -4.88 6.48 1.29
CA LEU A 77 -4.58 7.88 1.61
C LEU A 77 -4.29 8.79 0.39
N LYS A 78 -4.36 8.28 -0.84
CA LYS A 78 -4.05 9.00 -2.09
C LYS A 78 -2.60 9.54 -2.14
N CYS A 79 -1.67 8.86 -1.46
CA CYS A 79 -0.24 9.20 -1.43
C CYS A 79 0.67 8.03 -1.86
N ALA A 80 0.13 6.93 -2.37
CA ALA A 80 0.94 5.85 -2.93
C ALA A 80 1.76 6.32 -4.15
N ILE A 81 2.95 5.73 -4.27
CA ILE A 81 3.72 5.75 -5.52
C ILE A 81 2.98 4.98 -6.63
N THR A 82 3.42 5.14 -7.88
CA THR A 82 2.83 4.38 -8.99
C THR A 82 3.09 2.87 -8.80
N PRO A 83 2.21 1.99 -9.33
CA PRO A 83 2.43 0.55 -9.30
C PRO A 83 3.80 0.13 -9.84
N TYR A 84 4.27 0.81 -10.91
CA TYR A 84 5.59 0.59 -11.48
C TYR A 84 6.72 0.92 -10.50
N CYS A 85 6.66 2.09 -9.84
CA CYS A 85 7.67 2.47 -8.84
C CYS A 85 7.68 1.48 -7.65
N ALA A 86 6.50 1.03 -7.22
CA ALA A 86 6.40 0.02 -6.17
C ALA A 86 7.01 -1.32 -6.60
N LEU A 87 6.78 -1.75 -7.84
CA LEU A 87 7.40 -2.94 -8.39
C LEU A 87 8.93 -2.81 -8.46
N LEU A 88 9.46 -1.67 -8.92
CA LEU A 88 10.91 -1.47 -8.96
C LEU A 88 11.56 -1.54 -7.57
N GLN A 89 10.90 -0.95 -6.57
CA GLN A 89 11.38 -1.04 -5.18
C GLN A 89 11.33 -2.49 -4.68
N LEU A 90 10.22 -3.20 -4.91
CA LEU A 90 10.08 -4.62 -4.58
C LEU A 90 11.21 -5.46 -5.21
N LEU A 91 11.47 -5.27 -6.51
CA LEU A 91 12.50 -6.00 -7.25
C LEU A 91 13.91 -5.72 -6.72
N LYS A 92 14.19 -4.47 -6.33
CA LYS A 92 15.46 -4.10 -5.72
C LYS A 92 15.67 -4.79 -4.39
N GLU A 93 14.66 -4.75 -3.53
CA GLU A 93 14.74 -5.32 -2.18
C GLU A 93 14.83 -6.86 -2.21
N LEU A 94 14.22 -7.50 -3.21
CA LEU A 94 14.29 -8.95 -3.41
C LEU A 94 15.46 -9.44 -4.25
N GLU A 95 16.33 -8.55 -4.75
CA GLU A 95 17.41 -8.93 -5.67
C GLU A 95 18.43 -9.88 -5.03
N SER A 96 18.68 -9.72 -3.73
CA SER A 96 19.60 -10.59 -2.98
C SER A 96 19.00 -11.97 -2.72
N ASP A 97 17.72 -12.05 -2.32
CA ASP A 97 17.04 -13.32 -2.06
C ASP A 97 16.64 -14.07 -3.34
N ARG A 98 16.33 -13.34 -4.42
CA ARG A 98 15.70 -13.89 -5.63
C ARG A 98 16.28 -13.33 -6.94
N PRO A 99 17.59 -13.39 -7.16
CA PRO A 99 18.25 -12.71 -8.29
C PRO A 99 17.74 -13.15 -9.66
N GLN A 100 17.42 -14.44 -9.83
CA GLN A 100 16.91 -14.94 -11.11
C GLN A 100 15.50 -14.45 -11.40
N TRP A 101 14.62 -14.46 -10.40
CA TRP A 101 13.25 -13.99 -10.57
C TRP A 101 13.20 -12.49 -10.85
N THR A 102 13.98 -11.70 -10.10
CA THR A 102 14.02 -10.25 -10.32
C THR A 102 14.57 -9.91 -11.71
N ALA A 103 15.59 -10.62 -12.18
CA ALA A 103 16.12 -10.45 -13.54
C ALA A 103 15.07 -10.79 -14.62
N ILE A 104 14.34 -11.89 -14.46
CA ILE A 104 13.27 -12.30 -15.39
C ILE A 104 12.18 -11.24 -15.45
N VAL A 105 11.70 -10.75 -14.30
CA VAL A 105 10.67 -9.71 -14.27
C VAL A 105 11.18 -8.43 -14.92
N LYS A 106 12.39 -7.96 -14.58
CA LYS A 106 13.00 -6.77 -15.20
C LYS A 106 13.09 -6.91 -16.73
N PHE A 107 13.41 -8.09 -17.25
CA PHE A 107 13.51 -8.36 -18.68
C PHE A 107 12.15 -8.45 -19.38
N GLN A 108 11.11 -8.90 -18.68
CA GLN A 108 9.76 -9.08 -19.25
C GLN A 108 8.89 -7.83 -19.17
N LEU A 109 9.30 -6.80 -18.41
CA LEU A 109 8.57 -5.54 -18.35
C LEU A 109 8.59 -4.86 -19.72
N PRO A 110 7.44 -4.45 -20.26
CA PRO A 110 7.40 -3.69 -21.51
C PRO A 110 7.96 -2.28 -21.32
N ASP A 111 8.38 -1.64 -22.41
CA ASP A 111 8.99 -0.30 -22.38
C ASP A 111 8.04 0.78 -21.81
N ASP A 112 6.73 0.60 -21.95
CA ASP A 112 5.66 1.46 -21.44
C ASP A 112 5.18 1.08 -20.03
N ALA A 113 5.85 0.14 -19.34
CA ALA A 113 5.44 -0.30 -18.01
C ALA A 113 5.33 0.83 -16.97
N ALA A 114 6.06 1.92 -17.16
CA ALA A 114 6.00 3.08 -16.27
C ALA A 114 4.62 3.74 -16.24
N THR A 115 3.86 3.69 -17.34
CA THR A 115 2.52 4.28 -17.46
C THR A 115 1.42 3.24 -17.36
N ASP A 116 1.66 2.05 -17.89
CA ASP A 116 0.58 1.09 -18.18
C ASP A 116 0.44 0.00 -17.11
N LEU A 117 1.44 -0.14 -16.23
CA LEU A 117 1.40 -1.14 -15.18
C LEU A 117 0.29 -0.81 -14.17
N THR A 118 -0.69 -1.70 -14.13
CA THR A 118 -1.86 -1.59 -13.27
C THR A 118 -1.58 -2.06 -11.86
N GLU A 119 -2.38 -1.59 -10.92
CA GLU A 119 -2.33 -2.03 -9.52
C GLU A 119 -2.57 -3.54 -9.37
N SER A 120 -3.46 -4.14 -10.19
CA SER A 120 -3.68 -5.59 -10.19
C SER A 120 -2.41 -6.34 -10.57
N GLN A 121 -1.73 -5.92 -11.64
CA GLN A 121 -0.48 -6.54 -12.08
C GLN A 121 0.61 -6.43 -11.01
N PHE A 122 0.70 -5.29 -10.31
CA PHE A 122 1.61 -5.16 -9.17
C PHE A 122 1.31 -6.20 -8.08
N PHE A 123 0.06 -6.39 -7.69
CA PHE A 123 -0.30 -7.40 -6.69
C PHE A 123 -0.10 -8.84 -7.17
N ASP A 124 -0.22 -9.10 -8.48
CA ASP A 124 0.14 -10.39 -9.07
C ASP A 124 1.64 -10.66 -8.92
N TYR A 125 2.50 -9.65 -9.15
CA TYR A 125 3.95 -9.77 -8.90
C TYR A 125 4.28 -10.02 -7.43
N CYS A 126 3.61 -9.34 -6.50
CA CYS A 126 3.78 -9.62 -5.07
C CYS A 126 3.40 -11.08 -4.75
N THR A 127 2.29 -11.56 -5.31
CA THR A 127 1.85 -12.95 -5.12
C THR A 127 2.86 -13.95 -5.68
N ASP A 128 3.43 -13.70 -6.87
CA ASP A 128 4.47 -14.56 -7.45
C ASP A 128 5.77 -14.52 -6.62
N ALA A 129 6.15 -13.33 -6.11
CA ALA A 129 7.31 -13.15 -5.24
C ALA A 129 7.20 -13.96 -3.94
N MET A 130 5.98 -14.18 -3.43
CA MET A 130 5.75 -15.04 -2.27
C MET A 130 5.83 -16.52 -2.60
N LYS A 131 5.18 -16.96 -3.70
CA LYS A 131 5.04 -18.39 -4.06
C LYS A 131 6.36 -19.10 -4.34
N ARG A 132 7.39 -18.38 -4.79
CA ARG A 132 8.68 -18.99 -5.16
C ARG A 132 9.59 -19.29 -3.96
N GLY A 133 9.08 -19.22 -2.72
CA GLY A 133 9.85 -19.31 -1.47
C GLY A 133 9.91 -20.67 -0.77
N ASP A 134 9.19 -21.69 -1.21
CA ASP A 134 9.04 -22.96 -0.47
C ASP A 134 9.69 -24.16 -1.17
N LYS A 135 10.94 -24.05 -1.65
CA LYS A 135 11.74 -25.22 -2.06
C LYS A 135 13.20 -25.09 -1.66
#